data_AF-A0A3D0QE16-F1
#
_entry.id   AF-A0A3D0QE16-F1
#
_cell.length_a   1.000
_cell.length_b   1.000
_cell.length_c   1.000
_cell.angle_alpha   90.00
_cell.angle_beta   90.00
_cell.angle_gamma   90.00
#
_symmetry.space_group_name_H-M   'P 1'
#
loop_
_entity.id
_entity.type
_entity.pdbx_description
1 polymer ?
#
loop_
_entity_poly.entity_id
_entity_poly.type
_entity_poly.pdbx_seq_one_letter_code
_entity_poly.pdbx_strand_id
1 'polypeptide(L)'
;MRETEENGSTIRTGILKISAGTGLLLIGLLLIHWLPLSAAAGYALVFVSTSLIFLWFAWTLQSSEPPTWFILLAVVLALLVQLSFLNLTPIGSDDVYRYMWDGKVQASGISPYRFAPNDPALDSLHSPLIPVSVNHPDMKSVYFPLTQWIFYGAYSLSQESLWGYKLILLIAQIAAITGLFVLLKKLRIPPKYVLLFALCPLPILQFGLDAHVDAVGLPLLIIGLALYLDSRKTLAYVLFALSISIKPVALLLLPVLFLREKEVGEKVKVLLVPSIILAVQFLPYVFGSDPFEGLLTFTSHWTFNGVVFETLNLYYANNQTSRLICAALLVLALLPLYRSKKNLTDVLYYSVILLLLFSPVVHPWYVTWLAVLLPFARRWSGIVYSAAASLTAYTIVQFKLHGTWEQSALVLALEYLPVIILLILELRDANDSSQTAGA
;
A
#
# COMPACT_ATOMS: atom_id res chain seq x y z
N MET A 1 17.93 36.61 -25.42
CA MET A 1 18.92 36.79 -24.33
C MET A 1 18.25 36.93 -22.96
N ARG A 2 17.33 37.89 -22.73
CA ARG A 2 16.57 37.97 -21.46
C ARG A 2 15.70 36.73 -21.17
N GLU A 3 14.91 36.25 -22.14
CA GLU A 3 14.08 35.03 -21.95
C GLU A 3 14.92 33.78 -21.67
N THR A 4 16.11 33.65 -22.28
CA THR A 4 17.00 32.51 -22.07
C THR A 4 17.68 32.54 -20.69
N GLU A 5 17.95 33.73 -20.13
CA GLU A 5 18.50 33.88 -18.78
C GLU A 5 17.43 33.66 -17.71
N GLU A 6 16.20 34.13 -17.93
CA GLU A 6 15.06 33.96 -17.03
C GLU A 6 14.62 32.49 -16.93
N ASN A 7 14.63 31.78 -18.06
CA ASN A 7 14.33 30.35 -18.11
C ASN A 7 15.45 29.52 -17.43
N GLY A 8 16.71 29.90 -17.61
CA GLY A 8 17.86 29.26 -16.94
C GLY A 8 17.88 29.47 -15.42
N SER A 9 17.46 30.64 -14.93
CA SER A 9 17.28 30.95 -13.51
C SER A 9 16.21 30.07 -12.87
N THR A 10 15.03 29.99 -13.50
CA THR A 10 13.88 29.22 -13.01
C THR A 10 14.18 27.72 -12.89
N ILE A 11 14.86 27.16 -13.89
CA ILE A 11 15.29 25.74 -13.90
C ILE A 11 16.27 25.45 -12.75
N ARG A 12 17.26 26.33 -12.53
CA ARG A 12 18.24 26.19 -11.43
C ARG A 12 17.56 26.23 -10.07
N THR A 13 16.60 27.14 -9.88
CA THR A 13 15.84 27.24 -8.64
C THR A 13 14.98 25.98 -8.37
N GLY A 14 14.38 25.39 -9.41
CA GLY A 14 13.61 24.15 -9.28
C GLY A 14 14.47 22.96 -8.82
N ILE A 15 15.64 22.76 -9.45
CA ILE A 15 16.57 21.69 -9.08
C ILE A 15 17.09 21.85 -7.64
N LEU A 16 17.38 23.09 -7.21
CA LEU A 16 17.80 23.35 -5.84
C LEU A 16 16.72 22.99 -4.82
N LYS A 17 15.46 23.38 -5.08
CA LYS A 17 14.31 23.05 -4.21
C LYS A 17 14.10 21.55 -4.09
N ILE A 18 14.16 20.81 -5.20
CA ILE A 18 14.02 19.34 -5.18
C ILE A 18 15.19 18.71 -4.44
N SER A 19 16.41 19.18 -4.65
CA SER A 19 17.59 18.65 -3.94
C SER A 19 17.47 18.86 -2.43
N ALA A 20 17.00 20.04 -2.01
CA ALA A 20 16.71 20.33 -0.60
C ALA A 20 15.59 19.44 -0.06
N GLY A 21 14.50 19.25 -0.81
CA GLY A 21 13.38 18.39 -0.42
C GLY A 21 13.80 16.93 -0.26
N THR A 22 14.55 16.39 -1.22
CA THR A 22 15.13 15.05 -1.13
C THR A 22 16.03 14.92 0.08
N GLY A 23 16.94 15.88 0.32
CA GLY A 23 17.84 15.87 1.48
C GLY A 23 17.07 15.90 2.81
N LEU A 24 16.11 16.81 2.96
CA LEU A 24 15.28 16.94 4.16
C LEU A 24 14.45 15.67 4.44
N LEU A 25 13.87 15.06 3.39
CA LEU A 25 13.14 13.80 3.53
C LEU A 25 14.03 12.69 4.06
N LEU A 26 15.17 12.46 3.41
CA LEU A 26 16.07 11.37 3.74
C LEU A 26 16.70 11.56 5.12
N ILE A 27 17.16 12.77 5.45
CA ILE A 27 17.69 13.09 6.78
C ILE A 27 16.59 12.93 7.83
N GLY A 28 15.39 13.45 7.58
CA GLY A 28 14.25 13.34 8.49
C GLY A 28 13.87 11.89 8.79
N LEU A 29 13.87 11.02 7.76
CA LEU A 29 13.64 9.58 7.92
C LEU A 29 14.76 8.89 8.71
N LEU A 30 16.02 9.29 8.52
CA LEU A 30 17.15 8.75 9.28
C LEU A 30 17.11 9.12 10.77
N LEU A 31 16.38 10.19 11.16
CA LEU A 31 16.18 10.53 12.57
C LEU A 31 15.55 9.39 13.37
N ILE A 32 14.90 8.42 12.71
CA ILE A 32 14.37 7.21 13.36
C ILE A 32 15.44 6.41 14.13
N HIS A 33 16.72 6.51 13.74
CA HIS A 33 17.84 5.85 14.41
C HIS A 33 18.21 6.47 15.76
N TRP A 34 17.82 7.73 15.98
CA TRP A 34 18.26 8.51 17.13
C TRP A 34 17.09 9.07 17.95
N LEU A 35 15.88 8.53 17.78
CA LEU A 35 14.67 9.02 18.46
C LEU A 35 14.87 9.13 19.98
N PRO A 36 14.91 10.34 20.56
CA PRO A 36 14.97 10.53 22.00
C PRO A 36 13.60 11.03 22.48
N LEU A 37 12.72 10.10 22.87
CA LEU A 37 11.39 10.21 23.51
C LEU A 37 10.80 8.78 23.55
N SER A 38 9.59 8.54 24.09
CA SER A 38 8.93 7.24 23.90
C SER A 38 8.89 6.94 22.39
N ALA A 39 9.37 5.75 21.98
CA ALA A 39 9.64 5.43 20.58
C ALA A 39 8.46 5.77 19.63
N ALA A 40 7.22 5.62 20.13
CA ALA A 40 6.00 5.98 19.42
C ALA A 40 5.87 7.49 19.11
N ALA A 41 6.17 8.37 20.05
CA ALA A 41 6.09 9.82 19.84
C ALA A 41 7.15 10.30 18.85
N GLY A 42 8.37 9.74 18.95
CA GLY A 42 9.43 9.99 17.98
C GLY A 42 9.07 9.52 16.58
N TYR A 43 8.49 8.33 16.45
CA TYR A 43 7.95 7.81 15.18
C TYR A 43 6.89 8.72 14.60
N ALA A 44 5.90 9.16 15.39
CA ALA A 44 4.84 10.05 14.93
C ALA A 44 5.41 11.40 14.44
N LEU A 45 6.37 11.97 15.17
CA LEU A 45 7.04 13.21 14.77
C LEU A 45 7.77 13.04 13.43
N VAL A 46 8.56 11.98 13.26
CA VAL A 46 9.26 11.69 12.01
C VAL A 46 8.26 11.49 10.87
N PHE A 47 7.22 10.69 11.09
CA PHE A 47 6.25 10.37 10.04
C PHE A 47 5.45 11.59 9.59
N VAL A 48 4.93 12.41 10.51
CA VAL A 48 4.18 13.63 10.18
C VAL A 48 5.09 14.68 9.54
N SER A 49 6.25 14.96 10.12
CA SER A 49 7.16 16.00 9.60
C SER A 49 7.68 15.67 8.20
N THR A 50 8.10 14.42 7.95
CA THR A 50 8.54 13.98 6.62
C THR A 50 7.37 13.97 5.64
N SER A 51 6.15 13.67 6.06
CA SER A 51 4.95 13.73 5.20
C SER A 51 4.62 15.16 4.76
N LEU A 52 4.80 16.15 5.63
CA LEU A 52 4.66 17.56 5.26
C LEU A 52 5.75 18.01 4.27
N ILE A 53 7.00 17.59 4.49
CA ILE A 53 8.11 17.84 3.56
C ILE A 53 7.82 17.16 2.21
N PHE A 54 7.20 15.98 2.21
CA PHE A 54 6.84 15.25 0.99
C PHE A 54 5.78 16.01 0.17
N LEU A 55 4.80 16.66 0.79
CA LEU A 55 3.84 17.51 0.07
C LEU A 55 4.52 18.67 -0.63
N TRP A 56 5.45 19.35 0.07
CA TRP A 56 6.25 20.41 -0.53
C TRP A 56 7.14 19.89 -1.67
N PHE A 57 7.82 18.75 -1.46
CA PHE A 57 8.60 18.08 -2.49
C PHE A 57 7.75 17.76 -3.72
N ALA A 58 6.59 17.12 -3.55
CA ALA A 58 5.68 16.76 -4.63
C ALA A 58 5.21 17.98 -5.42
N TRP A 59 4.93 19.11 -4.74
CA TRP A 59 4.61 20.37 -5.39
C TRP A 59 5.75 20.88 -6.27
N THR A 60 6.98 20.92 -5.74
CA THR A 60 8.16 21.37 -6.49
C THR A 60 8.55 20.43 -7.64
N LEU A 61 8.26 19.14 -7.52
CA LEU A 61 8.51 18.13 -8.55
C LEU A 61 7.69 18.38 -9.83
N GLN A 62 6.50 18.98 -9.72
CA GLN A 62 5.64 19.23 -10.87
C GLN A 62 6.27 20.21 -11.85
N SER A 63 6.92 21.27 -11.35
CA SER A 63 7.47 22.37 -12.14
C SER A 63 8.97 22.25 -12.44
N SER A 64 9.64 21.19 -11.97
CA SER A 64 11.08 21.02 -12.17
C SER A 64 11.41 19.87 -13.10
N GLU A 65 12.54 19.96 -13.79
CA GLU A 65 13.06 18.91 -14.68
C GLU A 65 14.44 18.44 -14.19
N PRO A 66 14.49 17.58 -13.15
CA PRO A 66 15.76 17.07 -12.65
C PRO A 66 16.41 16.14 -13.70
N PRO A 67 17.74 16.17 -13.84
CA PRO A 67 18.44 15.26 -14.73
C PRO A 67 18.32 13.80 -14.26
N THR A 68 18.42 12.84 -15.18
CA THR A 68 18.26 11.40 -14.88
C THR A 68 19.18 10.90 -13.76
N TRP A 69 20.42 11.38 -13.69
CA TRP A 69 21.36 10.99 -12.63
C TRP A 69 20.84 11.37 -11.23
N PHE A 70 20.16 12.51 -11.10
CA PHE A 70 19.59 12.95 -9.83
C PHE A 70 18.44 12.04 -9.41
N ILE A 71 17.57 11.67 -10.36
CA ILE A 71 16.45 10.75 -10.13
C ILE A 71 17.00 9.41 -9.61
N LEU A 72 18.01 8.86 -10.28
CA LEU A 72 18.64 7.60 -9.88
C LEU A 72 19.33 7.71 -8.51
N LEU A 73 20.06 8.80 -8.25
CA LEU A 73 20.69 9.03 -6.95
C LEU A 73 19.65 9.10 -5.83
N ALA A 74 18.57 9.85 -6.01
CA ALA A 74 17.51 9.97 -5.02
C ALA A 74 16.84 8.62 -4.71
N VAL A 75 16.60 7.80 -5.74
CA VAL A 75 16.10 6.42 -5.58
C VAL A 75 17.08 5.56 -4.79
N VAL A 76 18.37 5.59 -5.14
CA VAL A 76 19.40 4.81 -4.44
C VAL A 76 19.49 5.23 -2.98
N LEU A 77 19.50 6.53 -2.69
CA LEU A 77 19.55 7.03 -1.32
C LEU A 77 18.31 6.62 -0.52
N ALA A 78 17.11 6.65 -1.12
CA ALA A 78 15.89 6.17 -0.46
C ALA A 78 15.96 4.68 -0.12
N LEU A 79 16.50 3.86 -1.03
CA LEU A 79 16.73 2.43 -0.78
C LEU A 79 17.80 2.19 0.30
N LEU A 80 18.83 3.03 0.37
CA LEU A 80 19.85 2.96 1.43
C LEU A 80 19.27 3.34 2.81
N VAL A 81 18.35 4.31 2.87
CA VAL A 81 17.60 4.60 4.11
C VAL A 81 16.82 3.37 4.55
N GLN A 82 16.10 2.70 3.65
CA GLN A 82 15.38 1.48 3.98
C GLN A 82 16.31 0.33 4.39
N LEU A 83 17.45 0.18 3.71
CA LEU A 83 18.49 -0.79 4.07
C LEU A 83 19.00 -0.57 5.50
N SER A 84 19.12 0.68 5.94
CA SER A 84 19.51 1.00 7.31
C SER A 84 18.49 0.51 8.35
N PHE A 85 17.22 0.29 7.96
CA PHE A 85 16.15 -0.15 8.85
C PHE A 85 16.08 -1.68 9.04
N LEU A 86 16.93 -2.47 8.36
CA LEU A 86 16.89 -3.94 8.39
C LEU A 86 16.90 -4.54 9.80
N ASN A 87 17.66 -3.95 10.73
CA ASN A 87 17.80 -4.44 12.10
C ASN A 87 17.01 -3.62 13.14
N LEU A 88 16.26 -2.61 12.70
CA LEU A 88 15.43 -1.83 13.61
C LEU A 88 14.18 -2.61 13.99
N THR A 89 13.77 -2.50 15.25
CA THR A 89 12.48 -3.00 15.72
C THR A 89 11.35 -2.15 15.13
N PRO A 90 10.25 -2.76 14.66
CA PRO A 90 9.04 -2.04 14.27
C PRO A 90 8.53 -1.13 15.39
N ILE A 91 7.94 -0.01 15.01
CA ILE A 91 7.38 0.95 15.97
C ILE A 91 5.90 1.19 15.70
N GLY A 92 5.53 1.29 14.43
CA GLY A 92 4.17 1.61 14.01
C GLY A 92 3.20 0.42 14.00
N SER A 93 3.72 -0.80 13.96
CA SER A 93 2.91 -2.03 13.94
C SER A 93 3.67 -3.22 14.55
N ASP A 94 2.92 -4.18 15.08
CA ASP A 94 3.40 -5.47 15.59
C ASP A 94 3.05 -6.67 14.67
N ASP A 95 2.42 -6.42 13.51
CA ASP A 95 2.03 -7.47 12.54
C ASP A 95 3.22 -8.35 12.11
N VAL A 96 4.45 -7.84 12.14
CA VAL A 96 5.63 -8.62 11.74
C VAL A 96 5.83 -9.86 12.60
N TYR A 97 5.42 -9.83 13.87
CA TYR A 97 5.51 -10.98 14.75
C TYR A 97 4.51 -12.07 14.35
N ARG A 98 3.34 -11.68 13.84
CA ARG A 98 2.40 -12.62 13.21
C ARG A 98 3.01 -13.26 11.97
N TYR A 99 3.67 -12.48 11.11
CA TYR A 99 4.34 -13.03 9.92
C TYR A 99 5.44 -14.02 10.32
N MET A 100 6.25 -13.67 11.31
CA MET A 100 7.32 -14.53 11.84
C MET A 100 6.75 -15.83 12.41
N TRP A 101 5.68 -15.73 13.21
CA TRP A 101 5.01 -16.89 13.80
C TRP A 101 4.45 -17.84 12.74
N ASP A 102 3.66 -17.32 11.80
CA ASP A 102 3.07 -18.11 10.74
C ASP A 102 4.17 -18.78 9.88
N GLY A 103 5.27 -18.07 9.61
CA GLY A 103 6.45 -18.63 8.95
C GLY A 103 7.12 -19.77 9.72
N LYS A 104 7.25 -19.64 11.05
CA LYS A 104 7.77 -20.69 11.94
C LYS A 104 6.89 -21.93 11.95
N VAL A 105 5.58 -21.74 12.09
CA VAL A 105 4.59 -22.82 12.07
C VAL A 105 4.66 -23.56 10.72
N GLN A 106 4.67 -22.84 9.61
CA GLN A 106 4.81 -23.44 8.29
C GLN A 106 6.15 -24.15 8.11
N ALA A 107 7.25 -23.61 8.63
CA ALA A 107 8.56 -24.25 8.56
C ALA A 107 8.64 -25.56 9.37
N SER A 108 7.79 -25.72 10.39
CA SER A 108 7.63 -26.98 11.12
C SER A 108 6.75 -28.02 10.42
N GLY A 109 6.23 -27.71 9.22
CA GLY A 109 5.33 -28.58 8.46
C GLY A 109 3.87 -28.53 8.92
N ILE A 110 3.50 -27.56 9.76
CA ILE A 110 2.14 -27.35 10.24
C ILE A 110 1.49 -26.22 9.45
N SER A 111 0.22 -26.38 9.08
CA SER A 111 -0.51 -25.30 8.43
C SER A 111 -0.82 -24.15 9.41
N PRO A 112 -0.50 -22.89 9.06
CA PRO A 112 -0.88 -21.71 9.86
C PRO A 112 -2.39 -21.46 9.97
N TYR A 113 -3.21 -22.17 9.20
CA TYR A 113 -4.66 -22.11 9.26
C TYR A 113 -5.27 -23.13 10.23
N ARG A 114 -4.46 -24.05 10.77
CA ARG A 114 -4.97 -25.14 11.60
C ARG A 114 -5.19 -24.73 13.06
N PHE A 115 -4.23 -24.02 13.63
CA PHE A 115 -4.19 -23.67 15.05
C PHE A 115 -3.90 -22.18 15.22
N ALA A 116 -4.46 -21.57 16.26
CA ALA A 116 -4.10 -20.22 16.67
C ALA A 116 -2.73 -20.25 17.39
N PRO A 117 -1.98 -19.13 17.44
CA PRO A 117 -0.69 -19.07 18.12
C PRO A 117 -0.67 -19.59 19.57
N ASN A 118 -1.72 -19.31 20.34
CA ASN A 118 -1.87 -19.76 21.73
C ASN A 118 -2.39 -21.20 21.90
N ASP A 119 -2.62 -21.93 20.80
CA ASP A 119 -3.11 -23.31 20.89
C ASP A 119 -2.05 -24.24 21.53
N PRO A 120 -2.40 -25.06 22.54
CA PRO A 120 -1.45 -25.96 23.20
C PRO A 120 -0.74 -26.93 22.25
N ALA A 121 -1.32 -27.23 21.08
CA ALA A 121 -0.68 -28.05 20.06
C ALA A 121 0.60 -27.42 19.50
N LEU A 122 0.82 -26.12 19.70
CA LEU A 122 1.98 -25.37 19.23
C LEU A 122 2.98 -24.97 20.33
N ASP A 123 2.79 -25.43 21.57
CA ASP A 123 3.66 -25.09 22.72
C ASP A 123 5.15 -25.37 22.45
N SER A 124 5.46 -26.45 21.72
CA SER A 124 6.84 -26.79 21.35
C SER A 124 7.50 -25.79 20.41
N LEU A 125 6.71 -24.92 19.76
CA LEU A 125 7.19 -23.85 18.88
C LEU A 125 7.28 -22.50 19.59
N HIS A 126 6.89 -22.40 20.86
CA HIS A 126 6.98 -21.13 21.60
C HIS A 126 8.44 -20.77 21.88
N SER A 127 8.71 -19.48 21.91
CA SER A 127 9.99 -18.89 22.28
C SER A 127 9.74 -17.70 23.21
N PRO A 128 10.79 -17.11 23.82
CA PRO A 128 10.64 -15.89 24.59
C PRO A 128 10.07 -14.70 23.80
N LEU A 129 10.15 -14.73 22.46
CA LEU A 129 9.68 -13.65 21.58
C LEU A 129 8.26 -13.90 21.03
N ILE A 130 7.95 -15.13 20.61
CA ILE A 130 6.69 -15.50 19.97
C ILE A 130 6.10 -16.77 20.62
N PRO A 131 4.79 -16.80 20.93
CA PRO A 131 3.75 -15.91 20.41
C PRO A 131 3.46 -14.66 21.27
N VAL A 132 4.21 -14.38 22.34
CA VAL A 132 3.91 -13.25 23.25
C VAL A 132 3.86 -11.88 22.55
N SER A 133 4.64 -11.69 21.48
CA SER A 133 4.63 -10.45 20.69
C SER A 133 3.63 -10.47 19.53
N VAL A 134 2.92 -11.58 19.31
CA VAL A 134 1.96 -11.74 18.22
C VAL A 134 0.64 -11.07 18.61
N ASN A 135 0.14 -10.19 17.75
CA ASN A 135 -1.19 -9.64 17.93
C ASN A 135 -2.29 -10.68 17.70
N HIS A 136 -3.36 -10.57 18.50
CA HIS A 136 -4.51 -11.48 18.49
C HIS A 136 -4.11 -12.97 18.47
N PRO A 137 -3.32 -13.44 19.44
CA PRO A 137 -2.72 -14.77 19.43
C PRO A 137 -3.74 -15.92 19.52
N ASP A 138 -5.01 -15.62 19.77
CA ASP A 138 -6.12 -16.56 19.76
C ASP A 138 -6.79 -16.72 18.38
N MET A 139 -6.33 -15.99 17.37
CA MET A 139 -6.83 -16.10 16.00
C MET A 139 -5.88 -16.89 15.08
N LYS A 140 -6.48 -17.74 14.25
CA LYS A 140 -5.84 -18.40 13.10
C LYS A 140 -5.43 -17.37 12.05
N SER A 141 -4.58 -17.79 11.12
CA SER A 141 -4.07 -16.88 10.10
C SER A 141 -5.16 -16.28 9.20
N VAL A 142 -4.98 -14.99 8.87
CA VAL A 142 -5.83 -14.22 7.94
C VAL A 142 -5.19 -14.08 6.55
N TYR A 143 -3.94 -14.51 6.42
CA TYR A 143 -3.11 -14.24 5.25
C TYR A 143 -3.35 -15.27 4.16
N PHE A 144 -3.19 -14.87 2.91
CA PHE A 144 -3.39 -15.76 1.76
C PHE A 144 -2.17 -16.68 1.57
N PRO A 145 -2.30 -17.76 0.78
CA PRO A 145 -1.23 -18.74 0.60
C PRO A 145 0.12 -18.16 0.14
N LEU A 146 0.16 -17.20 -0.80
CA LEU A 146 1.44 -16.62 -1.23
C LEU A 146 2.15 -15.89 -0.09
N THR A 147 1.41 -15.15 0.73
CA THR A 147 1.97 -14.49 1.92
C THR A 147 2.51 -15.51 2.92
N GLN A 148 1.83 -16.65 3.08
CA GLN A 148 2.34 -17.72 3.92
C GLN A 148 3.68 -18.29 3.44
N TRP A 149 3.84 -18.48 2.13
CA TRP A 149 5.12 -18.90 1.55
C TRP A 149 6.23 -17.84 1.70
N ILE A 150 5.87 -16.56 1.65
CA ILE A 150 6.80 -15.46 1.93
C ILE A 150 7.25 -15.50 3.40
N PHE A 151 6.33 -15.75 4.32
CA PHE A 151 6.62 -15.86 5.75
C PHE A 151 7.53 -17.04 6.04
N TYR A 152 7.24 -18.20 5.46
CA TYR A 152 8.11 -19.38 5.50
C TYR A 152 9.53 -19.08 4.97
N GLY A 153 9.62 -18.42 3.81
CA GLY A 153 10.90 -18.06 3.19
C GLY A 153 11.70 -17.10 4.07
N ALA A 154 11.04 -16.06 4.61
CA ALA A 154 11.66 -15.11 5.52
C ALA A 154 12.16 -15.77 6.80
N TYR A 155 11.34 -16.61 7.44
CA TYR A 155 11.71 -17.36 8.63
C TYR A 155 12.86 -18.34 8.33
N SER A 156 12.88 -18.98 7.16
CA SER A 156 13.98 -19.86 6.76
C SER A 156 15.32 -19.11 6.58
N LEU A 157 15.29 -17.83 6.19
CA LEU A 157 16.48 -17.00 6.01
C LEU A 157 17.06 -16.50 7.33
N SER A 158 16.21 -16.03 8.25
CA SER A 158 16.65 -15.30 9.44
C SER A 158 16.05 -15.78 10.76
N GLN A 159 15.27 -16.86 10.74
CA GLN A 159 14.57 -17.42 11.89
C GLN A 159 13.76 -16.34 12.62
N GLU A 160 13.89 -16.21 13.94
CA GLU A 160 13.22 -15.19 14.75
C GLU A 160 13.88 -13.79 14.67
N SER A 161 14.69 -13.53 13.63
CA SER A 161 15.21 -12.20 13.32
C SER A 161 14.48 -11.56 12.15
N LEU A 162 14.31 -10.24 12.19
CA LEU A 162 13.53 -9.49 11.21
C LEU A 162 14.27 -9.17 9.91
N TRP A 163 15.61 -9.30 9.87
CA TRP A 163 16.40 -8.84 8.73
C TRP A 163 16.05 -9.59 7.44
N GLY A 164 15.77 -10.90 7.50
CA GLY A 164 15.44 -11.70 6.31
C GLY A 164 14.09 -11.31 5.73
N TYR A 165 13.13 -11.01 6.60
CA TYR A 165 11.83 -10.49 6.22
C TYR A 165 11.95 -9.13 5.53
N LYS A 166 12.63 -8.17 6.18
CA LYS A 166 12.83 -6.82 5.63
C LYS A 166 13.67 -6.81 4.35
N LEU A 167 14.59 -7.76 4.19
CA LEU A 167 15.34 -7.94 2.94
C LEU A 167 14.43 -8.35 1.77
N ILE A 168 13.50 -9.28 1.98
CA ILE A 168 12.52 -9.67 0.95
C ILE A 168 11.67 -8.46 0.55
N LEU A 169 11.20 -7.66 1.51
CA LEU A 169 10.43 -6.45 1.22
C LEU A 169 11.24 -5.38 0.49
N LEU A 170 12.52 -5.21 0.83
CA LEU A 170 13.42 -4.29 0.13
C LEU A 170 13.60 -4.72 -1.33
N ILE A 171 13.79 -6.02 -1.59
CA ILE A 171 13.84 -6.57 -2.95
C ILE A 171 12.53 -6.31 -3.70
N ALA A 172 11.38 -6.50 -3.04
CA ALA A 172 10.08 -6.21 -3.63
C ALA A 172 9.91 -4.72 -3.99
N GLN A 173 10.40 -3.81 -3.15
CA GLN A 173 10.37 -2.37 -3.45
C GLN A 173 11.31 -1.97 -4.59
N ILE A 174 12.50 -2.57 -4.68
CA ILE A 174 13.38 -2.41 -5.85
C ILE A 174 12.63 -2.85 -7.11
N ALA A 175 12.00 -4.03 -7.08
CA ALA A 175 11.21 -4.54 -8.20
C ALA A 175 10.02 -3.61 -8.55
N ALA A 176 9.36 -3.01 -7.55
CA ALA A 176 8.27 -2.07 -7.76
C ALA A 176 8.76 -0.80 -8.46
N ILE A 177 9.86 -0.21 -7.99
CA ILE A 177 10.48 0.98 -8.58
C ILE A 177 10.98 0.70 -10.01
N THR A 178 11.62 -0.45 -10.23
CA THR A 178 12.02 -0.88 -11.58
C THR A 178 10.82 -1.05 -12.50
N GLY A 179 9.76 -1.71 -12.02
CA GLY A 179 8.49 -1.86 -12.73
C GLY A 179 7.86 -0.50 -13.08
N LEU A 180 7.92 0.47 -12.16
CA LEU A 180 7.45 1.83 -12.38
C LEU A 180 8.26 2.54 -13.47
N PHE A 181 9.59 2.46 -13.47
CA PHE A 181 10.39 3.03 -14.58
C PHE A 181 9.98 2.46 -15.94
N VAL A 182 9.78 1.14 -16.02
CA VAL A 182 9.33 0.48 -17.25
C VAL A 182 7.94 0.96 -17.65
N LEU A 183 7.00 1.01 -16.70
CA LEU A 183 5.62 1.43 -16.94
C LEU A 183 5.53 2.91 -17.36
N LEU A 184 6.24 3.81 -16.69
CA LEU A 184 6.28 5.23 -17.01
C LEU A 184 6.80 5.45 -18.44
N LYS A 185 7.87 4.74 -18.84
CA LYS A 185 8.38 4.78 -20.21
C LYS A 185 7.32 4.36 -21.24
N LYS A 186 6.56 3.30 -20.96
CA LYS A 186 5.46 2.83 -21.83
C LYS A 186 4.32 3.84 -21.94
N LEU A 187 3.97 4.45 -20.81
CA LEU A 187 2.94 5.49 -20.75
C LEU A 187 3.41 6.86 -21.26
N ARG A 188 4.68 6.98 -21.67
CA ARG A 188 5.33 8.24 -22.09
C ARG A 188 5.24 9.33 -21.01
N ILE A 189 5.31 8.91 -19.75
CA ILE A 189 5.32 9.80 -18.59
C ILE A 189 6.78 10.04 -18.17
N PRO A 190 7.18 11.29 -17.88
CA PRO A 190 8.54 11.59 -17.43
C PRO A 190 8.97 10.73 -16.23
N PRO A 191 10.20 10.16 -16.25
CA PRO A 191 10.66 9.25 -15.20
C PRO A 191 10.79 9.92 -13.82
N LYS A 192 10.87 11.25 -13.75
CA LYS A 192 10.95 12.01 -12.49
C LYS A 192 9.82 11.68 -11.51
N TYR A 193 8.64 11.31 -12.03
CA TYR A 193 7.49 11.01 -11.20
C TYR A 193 7.61 9.71 -10.40
N VAL A 194 8.60 8.85 -10.69
CA VAL A 194 8.93 7.71 -9.82
C VAL A 194 9.27 8.16 -8.38
N LEU A 195 9.78 9.40 -8.24
CA LEU A 195 10.13 9.98 -6.95
C LEU A 195 8.90 10.22 -6.05
N LEU A 196 7.69 10.31 -6.62
CA LEU A 196 6.45 10.37 -5.84
C LEU A 196 6.17 9.09 -5.05
N PHE A 197 6.76 7.96 -5.44
CA PHE A 197 6.70 6.71 -4.69
C PHE A 197 8.01 6.47 -3.92
N ALA A 198 9.16 6.61 -4.59
CA ALA A 198 10.45 6.28 -4.01
C ALA A 198 10.85 7.17 -2.80
N LEU A 199 10.41 8.43 -2.77
CA LEU A 199 10.66 9.36 -1.65
C LEU A 199 9.42 9.57 -0.76
N CYS A 200 8.34 8.81 -0.98
CA CYS A 200 7.17 8.91 -0.13
C CYS A 200 7.48 8.31 1.25
N PRO A 201 7.33 9.06 2.36
CA PRO A 201 7.62 8.54 3.70
C PRO A 201 6.78 7.31 4.06
N LEU A 202 5.54 7.27 3.57
CA LEU A 202 4.59 6.19 3.84
C LEU A 202 5.15 4.79 3.50
N PRO A 203 5.45 4.44 2.23
CA PRO A 203 6.03 3.12 1.92
C PRO A 203 7.39 2.89 2.59
N ILE A 204 8.22 3.92 2.76
CA ILE A 204 9.54 3.78 3.42
C ILE A 204 9.38 3.30 4.87
N LEU A 205 8.49 3.93 5.64
CA LEU A 205 8.26 3.55 7.03
C LEU A 205 7.45 2.24 7.14
N GLN A 206 6.37 2.11 6.37
CA GLN A 206 5.50 0.94 6.47
C GLN A 206 6.17 -0.35 6.00
N PHE A 207 7.07 -0.29 5.00
CA PHE A 207 7.75 -1.49 4.48
C PHE A 207 9.16 -1.65 5.01
N GLY A 208 9.92 -0.55 5.12
CA GLY A 208 11.31 -0.61 5.61
C GLY A 208 11.39 -0.77 7.13
N LEU A 209 10.61 0.01 7.88
CA LEU A 209 10.64 -0.03 9.35
C LEU A 209 9.66 -1.05 9.91
N ASP A 210 8.39 -0.96 9.56
CA ASP A 210 7.30 -1.76 10.17
C ASP A 210 7.06 -3.10 9.44
N ALA A 211 7.73 -3.31 8.31
CA ALA A 211 7.78 -4.57 7.58
C ALA A 211 6.42 -5.13 7.12
N HIS A 212 5.52 -4.29 6.61
CA HIS A 212 4.25 -4.75 6.05
C HIS A 212 4.41 -5.51 4.73
N VAL A 213 3.75 -6.67 4.63
CA VAL A 213 3.85 -7.60 3.49
C VAL A 213 3.32 -7.04 2.17
N ASP A 214 2.47 -6.01 2.22
CA ASP A 214 1.87 -5.35 1.06
C ASP A 214 2.91 -4.95 0.01
N ALA A 215 4.16 -4.65 0.43
CA ALA A 215 5.28 -4.34 -0.47
C ALA A 215 5.48 -5.37 -1.58
N VAL A 216 5.19 -6.66 -1.33
CA VAL A 216 5.34 -7.75 -2.30
C VAL A 216 4.23 -7.72 -3.37
N GLY A 217 3.04 -7.23 -3.01
CA GLY A 217 1.91 -7.13 -3.91
C GLY A 217 2.06 -6.03 -4.96
N LEU A 218 2.76 -4.95 -4.62
CA LEU A 218 2.99 -3.79 -5.46
C LEU A 218 3.74 -4.09 -6.77
N PRO A 219 4.93 -4.75 -6.79
CA PRO A 219 5.62 -5.07 -8.03
C PRO A 219 4.80 -6.01 -8.93
N LEU A 220 4.07 -6.96 -8.34
CA LEU A 220 3.20 -7.88 -9.08
C LEU A 220 2.10 -7.12 -9.83
N LEU A 221 1.48 -6.13 -9.17
CA LEU A 221 0.50 -5.24 -9.78
C LEU A 221 1.10 -4.39 -10.91
N ILE A 222 2.22 -3.70 -10.65
CA ILE A 222 2.83 -2.76 -11.60
C ILE A 222 3.43 -3.47 -12.82
N ILE A 223 4.16 -4.57 -12.61
CA ILE A 223 4.73 -5.37 -13.69
C ILE A 223 3.61 -6.06 -14.48
N GLY A 224 2.57 -6.56 -13.80
CA GLY A 224 1.38 -7.10 -14.44
C GLY A 224 0.72 -6.08 -15.38
N LEU A 225 0.56 -4.83 -14.93
CA LEU A 225 0.04 -3.75 -15.77
C LEU A 225 0.93 -3.46 -16.98
N ALA A 226 2.26 -3.43 -16.80
CA ALA A 226 3.21 -3.23 -17.90
C ALA A 226 3.14 -4.36 -18.94
N LEU A 227 2.97 -5.61 -18.50
CA LEU A 227 2.81 -6.78 -19.38
C LEU A 227 1.47 -6.78 -20.10
N TYR A 228 0.40 -6.36 -19.41
CA TYR A 228 -0.92 -6.21 -20.01
C TYR A 228 -0.89 -5.20 -21.16
N LEU A 229 -0.23 -4.06 -20.97
CA LEU A 229 -0.05 -3.04 -22.02
C LEU A 229 0.84 -3.54 -23.19
N ASP A 230 1.69 -4.53 -22.97
CA ASP A 230 2.51 -5.19 -24.00
C ASP A 230 1.78 -6.34 -24.71
N SER A 231 0.47 -6.52 -24.48
CA SER A 231 -0.31 -7.66 -24.98
C SER A 231 0.17 -9.04 -24.48
N ARG A 232 1.04 -9.08 -23.46
CA ARG A 232 1.45 -10.31 -22.74
C ARG A 232 0.46 -10.65 -21.63
N LYS A 233 -0.81 -10.76 -22.02
CA LYS A 233 -1.99 -10.74 -21.12
C LYS A 233 -2.05 -11.93 -20.16
N THR A 234 -1.78 -13.15 -20.62
CA THR A 234 -1.79 -14.33 -19.74
C THR A 234 -0.83 -14.17 -18.56
N LEU A 235 0.41 -13.71 -18.83
CA LEU A 235 1.39 -13.48 -17.77
C LEU A 235 0.95 -12.31 -16.85
N ALA A 236 0.33 -11.27 -17.40
CA ALA A 236 -0.27 -10.22 -16.60
C ALA A 236 -1.36 -10.75 -15.65
N TYR A 237 -2.27 -11.60 -16.14
CA TYR A 237 -3.31 -12.22 -15.32
C TYR A 237 -2.73 -13.11 -14.22
N VAL A 238 -1.64 -13.83 -14.48
CA VAL A 238 -0.90 -14.58 -13.44
C VAL A 238 -0.36 -13.62 -12.38
N LEU A 239 0.32 -12.53 -12.77
CA LEU A 239 0.85 -11.57 -11.80
C LEU A 239 -0.25 -10.86 -10.99
N PHE A 240 -1.40 -10.56 -11.60
CA PHE A 240 -2.56 -10.03 -10.87
C PHE A 240 -3.10 -11.04 -9.86
N ALA A 241 -3.16 -12.33 -10.21
CA ALA A 241 -3.56 -13.39 -9.29
C ALA A 241 -2.61 -13.50 -8.09
N LEU A 242 -1.31 -13.41 -8.33
CA LEU A 242 -0.30 -13.41 -7.27
C LEU A 242 -0.42 -12.14 -6.40
N SER A 243 -0.68 -10.97 -7.00
CA SER A 243 -0.93 -9.72 -6.27
C SER A 243 -2.18 -9.82 -5.39
N ILE A 244 -3.29 -10.40 -5.90
CA ILE A 244 -4.50 -10.70 -5.14
C ILE A 244 -4.18 -11.61 -3.94
N SER A 245 -3.29 -12.59 -4.14
CA SER A 245 -2.83 -13.48 -3.06
C SER A 245 -1.88 -12.82 -2.06
N ILE A 246 -1.48 -11.56 -2.26
CA ILE A 246 -0.87 -10.74 -1.21
C ILE A 246 -1.95 -9.93 -0.48
N LYS A 247 -2.75 -9.20 -1.26
CA LYS A 247 -3.88 -8.41 -0.77
C LYS A 247 -4.92 -8.30 -1.89
N PRO A 248 -6.22 -8.41 -1.60
CA PRO A 248 -7.26 -8.44 -2.64
C PRO A 248 -7.47 -7.11 -3.41
N VAL A 249 -6.61 -6.10 -3.26
CA VAL A 249 -6.73 -4.80 -3.95
C VAL A 249 -6.68 -4.97 -5.48
N ALA A 250 -5.82 -5.86 -5.98
CA ALA A 250 -5.71 -6.14 -7.41
C ALA A 250 -6.99 -6.76 -8.02
N LEU A 251 -7.94 -7.24 -7.21
CA LEU A 251 -9.23 -7.75 -7.68
C LEU A 251 -10.05 -6.65 -8.39
N LEU A 252 -9.87 -5.39 -7.99
CA LEU A 252 -10.52 -4.23 -8.62
C LEU A 252 -10.20 -4.08 -10.11
N LEU A 253 -9.07 -4.66 -10.57
CA LEU A 253 -8.71 -4.62 -11.99
C LEU A 253 -9.55 -5.57 -12.84
N LEU A 254 -9.93 -6.75 -12.32
CA LEU A 254 -10.49 -7.82 -13.16
C LEU A 254 -11.77 -7.39 -13.89
N PRO A 255 -12.76 -6.74 -13.24
CA PRO A 255 -13.96 -6.27 -13.94
C PRO A 255 -13.64 -5.24 -15.04
N VAL A 256 -12.68 -4.35 -14.79
CA VAL A 256 -12.27 -3.32 -15.74
C VAL A 256 -11.60 -3.94 -16.96
N LEU A 257 -10.71 -4.91 -16.75
CA LEU A 257 -10.05 -5.62 -17.84
C LEU A 257 -11.08 -6.42 -18.64
N PHE A 258 -11.97 -7.16 -17.97
CA PHE A 258 -13.04 -7.92 -18.61
C PHE A 258 -13.92 -7.07 -19.53
N LEU A 259 -14.28 -5.85 -19.11
CA LEU A 259 -15.09 -4.93 -19.91
C LEU A 259 -14.31 -4.33 -21.09
N ARG A 260 -13.00 -4.18 -20.97
CA ARG A 260 -12.13 -3.60 -22.02
C ARG A 260 -11.69 -4.60 -23.06
N GLU A 261 -11.67 -5.89 -22.72
CA GLU A 261 -11.31 -6.94 -23.67
C GLU A 261 -12.36 -7.07 -24.78
N LYS A 262 -11.90 -7.20 -26.02
CA LYS A 262 -12.78 -7.38 -27.20
C LYS A 262 -13.00 -8.85 -27.52
N GLU A 263 -11.97 -9.65 -27.33
CA GLU A 263 -11.99 -11.09 -27.64
C GLU A 263 -12.61 -11.88 -26.49
N VAL A 264 -13.53 -12.78 -26.81
CA VAL A 264 -14.17 -13.66 -25.82
C VAL A 264 -13.13 -14.52 -25.09
N GLY A 265 -12.09 -14.99 -25.80
CA GLY A 265 -11.00 -15.76 -25.22
C GLY A 265 -10.26 -14.99 -24.11
N GLU A 266 -9.93 -13.71 -24.35
CA GLU A 266 -9.28 -12.88 -23.34
C GLU A 266 -10.22 -12.56 -22.17
N LYS A 267 -11.51 -12.29 -22.43
CA LYS A 267 -12.51 -12.13 -21.35
C LYS A 267 -12.57 -13.34 -20.42
N VAL A 268 -12.57 -14.55 -20.98
CA VAL A 268 -12.55 -15.78 -20.20
C VAL A 268 -11.24 -15.88 -19.41
N LYS A 269 -10.09 -15.61 -20.02
CA LYS A 269 -8.78 -15.68 -19.36
C LYS A 269 -8.63 -14.67 -18.20
N VAL A 270 -9.17 -13.45 -18.32
CA VAL A 270 -9.16 -12.44 -17.25
C VAL A 270 -9.72 -12.98 -15.95
N LEU A 271 -10.73 -13.85 -16.02
CA LEU A 271 -11.37 -14.45 -14.84
C LEU A 271 -10.76 -15.83 -14.52
N LEU A 272 -10.61 -16.68 -15.53
CA LEU A 272 -10.20 -18.07 -15.35
C LEU A 272 -8.76 -18.19 -14.84
N VAL A 273 -7.82 -17.41 -15.37
CA VAL A 273 -6.40 -17.53 -14.97
C VAL A 273 -6.23 -17.15 -13.50
N PRO A 274 -6.73 -16.01 -12.99
CA PRO A 274 -6.64 -15.72 -11.57
C PRO A 274 -7.36 -16.72 -10.68
N SER A 275 -8.55 -17.20 -11.09
CA SER A 275 -9.29 -18.22 -10.33
C SER A 275 -8.49 -19.53 -10.20
N ILE A 276 -7.88 -20.02 -11.27
CA ILE A 276 -7.05 -21.24 -11.23
C ILE A 276 -5.82 -21.03 -10.33
N ILE A 277 -5.10 -19.92 -10.50
CA ILE A 277 -3.88 -19.64 -9.71
C ILE A 277 -4.20 -19.52 -8.21
N LEU A 278 -5.31 -18.89 -7.84
CA LEU A 278 -5.76 -18.83 -6.45
C LEU A 278 -6.19 -20.22 -5.95
N ALA A 279 -7.00 -20.96 -6.72
CA ALA A 279 -7.46 -22.30 -6.33
C ALA A 279 -6.28 -23.26 -6.09
N VAL A 280 -5.29 -23.28 -6.99
CA VAL A 280 -4.07 -24.10 -6.85
C VAL A 280 -3.30 -23.74 -5.57
N GLN A 281 -3.24 -22.45 -5.23
CA GLN A 281 -2.55 -21.99 -4.03
C GLN A 281 -3.27 -22.36 -2.73
N PHE A 282 -4.61 -22.36 -2.72
CA PHE A 282 -5.40 -22.78 -1.55
C PHE A 282 -5.51 -24.30 -1.42
N LEU A 283 -5.30 -25.06 -2.51
CA LEU A 283 -5.46 -26.51 -2.54
C LEU A 283 -4.70 -27.27 -1.41
N PRO A 284 -3.45 -26.93 -1.04
CA PRO A 284 -2.76 -27.61 0.06
C PRO A 284 -3.36 -27.36 1.44
N TYR A 285 -4.13 -26.29 1.61
CA TYR A 285 -4.60 -25.79 2.91
C TYR A 285 -6.06 -26.15 3.23
N VAL A 286 -6.86 -26.47 2.21
CA VAL A 286 -8.26 -26.88 2.40
C VAL A 286 -8.39 -28.30 2.96
N PHE A 287 -7.34 -29.11 2.88
CA PHE A 287 -7.32 -30.46 3.44
C PHE A 287 -6.71 -30.43 4.85
N GLY A 288 -7.56 -30.36 5.87
CA GLY A 288 -7.14 -30.44 7.28
C GLY A 288 -7.14 -29.12 8.05
N SER A 289 -7.58 -28.03 7.42
CA SER A 289 -7.83 -26.72 8.06
C SER A 289 -8.88 -25.93 7.29
N ASP A 290 -9.46 -24.90 7.91
CA ASP A 290 -10.28 -23.90 7.22
C ASP A 290 -9.45 -22.62 6.98
N PRO A 291 -8.91 -22.41 5.77
CA PRO A 291 -8.09 -21.25 5.46
C PRO A 291 -8.87 -19.92 5.40
N PHE A 292 -10.21 -19.95 5.49
CA PHE A 292 -11.05 -18.76 5.43
C PHE A 292 -11.54 -18.27 6.79
N GLU A 293 -11.47 -19.10 7.84
CA GLU A 293 -12.00 -18.78 9.18
C GLU A 293 -11.42 -17.49 9.75
N GLY A 294 -10.09 -17.35 9.75
CA GLY A 294 -9.40 -16.14 10.23
C GLY A 294 -9.78 -14.91 9.40
N LEU A 295 -9.80 -15.05 8.08
CA LEU A 295 -10.18 -13.97 7.16
C LEU A 295 -11.64 -13.51 7.37
N LEU A 296 -12.57 -14.44 7.53
CA LEU A 296 -13.98 -14.15 7.80
C LEU A 296 -14.15 -13.44 9.14
N THR A 297 -13.40 -13.87 10.16
CA THR A 297 -13.39 -13.23 11.49
C THR A 297 -12.88 -11.80 11.39
N PHE A 298 -11.76 -11.58 10.72
CA PHE A 298 -11.19 -10.25 10.49
C PHE A 298 -12.16 -9.33 9.75
N THR A 299 -12.68 -9.78 8.60
CA THR A 299 -13.57 -8.99 7.74
C THR A 299 -14.91 -8.66 8.40
N SER A 300 -15.35 -9.46 9.38
CA SER A 300 -16.61 -9.25 10.10
C SER A 300 -16.45 -8.28 11.28
N HIS A 301 -15.30 -8.23 11.94
CA HIS A 301 -15.15 -7.52 13.22
C HIS A 301 -14.20 -6.32 13.18
N TRP A 302 -13.14 -6.32 12.35
CA TRP A 302 -12.14 -5.26 12.40
C TRP A 302 -12.66 -3.97 11.79
N THR A 303 -12.42 -2.86 12.48
CA THR A 303 -12.77 -1.50 12.07
C THR A 303 -11.60 -0.58 12.43
N PHE A 304 -11.14 0.23 11.50
CA PHE A 304 -10.12 1.24 11.79
C PHE A 304 -10.08 2.29 10.68
N ASN A 305 -10.17 3.56 11.03
CA ASN A 305 -9.92 4.70 10.15
C ASN A 305 -10.76 4.72 8.86
N GLY A 306 -11.93 4.08 8.86
CA GLY A 306 -12.82 4.03 7.69
C GLY A 306 -13.85 5.16 7.72
N VAL A 307 -13.58 6.30 7.08
CA VAL A 307 -14.40 7.53 7.27
C VAL A 307 -15.89 7.35 7.01
N VAL A 308 -16.27 6.66 5.92
CA VAL A 308 -17.67 6.41 5.59
C VAL A 308 -18.26 5.39 6.56
N PHE A 309 -17.51 4.33 6.86
CA PHE A 309 -17.96 3.31 7.80
C PHE A 309 -18.21 3.89 9.19
N GLU A 310 -17.28 4.66 9.76
CA GLU A 310 -17.42 5.25 11.09
C GLU A 310 -18.60 6.22 11.14
N THR A 311 -18.78 7.03 10.10
CA THR A 311 -19.93 7.96 10.02
C THR A 311 -21.26 7.21 9.98
N LEU A 312 -21.36 6.13 9.19
CA LEU A 312 -22.54 5.28 9.14
C LEU A 312 -22.76 4.56 10.47
N ASN A 313 -21.70 4.06 11.10
CA ASN A 313 -21.78 3.30 12.34
C ASN A 313 -22.17 4.19 13.53
N LEU A 314 -21.79 5.47 13.53
CA LEU A 314 -22.29 6.46 14.49
C LEU A 314 -23.82 6.66 14.39
N TYR A 315 -24.39 6.55 13.19
CA TYR A 315 -25.82 6.73 12.97
C TYR A 315 -26.63 5.44 13.20
N TYR A 316 -26.19 4.33 12.61
CA TYR A 316 -26.93 3.06 12.65
C TYR A 316 -26.63 2.21 13.89
N ALA A 317 -25.49 2.45 14.58
CA ALA A 317 -25.00 1.65 15.70
C ALA A 317 -25.00 0.13 15.42
N ASN A 318 -24.78 -0.24 14.15
CA ASN A 318 -24.80 -1.63 13.69
C ASN A 318 -23.66 -1.86 12.68
N ASN A 319 -22.68 -2.65 13.11
CA ASN A 319 -21.49 -2.96 12.34
C ASN A 319 -21.83 -3.63 10.99
N GLN A 320 -22.71 -4.63 10.97
CA GLN A 320 -23.05 -5.36 9.74
C GLN A 320 -23.79 -4.47 8.75
N THR A 321 -24.79 -3.71 9.19
CA THR A 321 -25.53 -2.77 8.35
C THR A 321 -24.59 -1.72 7.74
N SER A 322 -23.69 -1.14 8.54
CA SER A 322 -22.72 -0.14 8.06
C SER A 322 -21.78 -0.71 6.99
N ARG A 323 -21.29 -1.95 7.16
CA ARG A 323 -20.48 -2.65 6.15
C ARG A 323 -21.25 -2.89 4.85
N LEU A 324 -22.49 -3.33 4.94
CA LEU A 324 -23.33 -3.59 3.77
C LEU A 324 -23.62 -2.29 2.98
N ILE A 325 -23.89 -1.19 3.68
CA ILE A 325 -24.07 0.12 3.04
C ILE A 325 -22.77 0.57 2.37
N CYS A 326 -21.62 0.47 3.06
CA CYS A 326 -20.31 0.76 2.45
C CYS A 326 -20.06 -0.06 1.17
N ALA A 327 -20.31 -1.37 1.20
CA ALA A 327 -20.15 -2.23 0.04
C ALA A 327 -21.09 -1.84 -1.11
N ALA A 328 -22.35 -1.52 -0.81
CA ALA A 328 -23.31 -1.05 -1.81
C ALA A 328 -22.87 0.28 -2.44
N LEU A 329 -22.43 1.25 -1.63
CA LEU A 329 -21.92 2.55 -2.10
C LEU A 329 -20.67 2.39 -2.96
N LEU A 330 -19.75 1.50 -2.58
CA LEU A 330 -18.57 1.18 -3.38
C LEU A 330 -18.98 0.63 -4.77
N VAL A 331 -19.88 -0.35 -4.82
CA VAL A 331 -20.36 -0.91 -6.09
C VAL A 331 -21.04 0.15 -6.95
N LEU A 332 -21.89 0.99 -6.35
CA LEU A 332 -22.57 2.08 -7.04
C LEU A 332 -21.59 3.13 -7.59
N ALA A 333 -20.48 3.40 -6.89
CA ALA A 333 -19.45 4.32 -7.36
C ALA A 333 -18.56 3.70 -8.46
N LEU A 334 -18.23 2.41 -8.35
CA LEU A 334 -17.39 1.71 -9.33
C LEU A 334 -18.11 1.44 -10.65
N LEU A 335 -19.42 1.17 -10.63
CA LEU A 335 -20.19 0.80 -11.82
C LEU A 335 -20.13 1.84 -12.97
N PRO A 336 -20.38 3.15 -12.75
CA PRO A 336 -20.22 4.16 -13.78
C PRO A 336 -18.75 4.40 -14.14
N LEU A 337 -17.83 4.30 -13.17
CA LEU A 337 -16.40 4.44 -13.40
C LEU A 337 -15.89 3.37 -14.38
N TYR A 338 -16.31 2.11 -14.22
CA TYR A 338 -15.88 0.97 -15.04
C TYR A 338 -16.46 1.01 -16.46
N ARG A 339 -17.60 1.68 -16.64
CA ARG A 339 -18.20 1.96 -17.95
C ARG A 339 -17.72 3.27 -18.58
N SER A 340 -16.94 4.06 -17.87
CA SER A 340 -16.44 5.34 -18.37
C SER A 340 -15.41 5.16 -19.50
N LYS A 341 -15.25 6.18 -20.33
CA LYS A 341 -14.20 6.24 -21.37
C LYS A 341 -12.83 6.64 -20.83
N LYS A 342 -12.65 6.71 -19.50
CA LYS A 342 -11.38 7.13 -18.88
C LYS A 342 -10.28 6.10 -19.15
N ASN A 343 -9.02 6.54 -19.14
CA ASN A 343 -7.88 5.67 -19.35
C ASN A 343 -7.74 4.64 -18.22
N LEU A 344 -7.06 3.51 -18.48
CA LEU A 344 -6.95 2.40 -17.52
C LEU A 344 -6.32 2.85 -16.20
N THR A 345 -5.31 3.71 -16.29
CA THR A 345 -4.60 4.29 -15.15
C THR A 345 -5.51 5.13 -14.26
N ASP A 346 -6.38 5.96 -14.85
CA ASP A 346 -7.35 6.76 -14.08
C ASP A 346 -8.40 5.86 -13.43
N VAL A 347 -8.92 4.87 -14.16
CA VAL A 347 -9.90 3.92 -13.60
C VAL A 347 -9.28 3.17 -12.43
N LEU A 348 -8.06 2.66 -12.55
CA LEU A 348 -7.36 1.99 -11.45
C LEU A 348 -7.17 2.92 -10.25
N TYR A 349 -6.69 4.14 -10.48
CA TYR A 349 -6.50 5.14 -9.43
C TYR A 349 -7.81 5.43 -8.66
N TYR A 350 -8.88 5.75 -9.39
CA TYR A 350 -10.17 6.03 -8.76
C TYR A 350 -10.78 4.79 -8.10
N SER A 351 -10.51 3.58 -8.61
CA SER A 351 -10.97 2.34 -7.96
C SER A 351 -10.35 2.17 -6.58
N VAL A 352 -9.03 2.40 -6.48
CA VAL A 352 -8.30 2.21 -5.22
C VAL A 352 -8.70 3.28 -4.20
N ILE A 353 -8.81 4.55 -4.59
CA ILE A 353 -9.23 5.59 -3.63
C ILE A 353 -10.69 5.40 -3.18
N LEU A 354 -11.59 4.96 -4.08
CA LEU A 354 -12.97 4.63 -3.70
C LEU A 354 -13.03 3.42 -2.76
N LEU A 355 -12.22 2.38 -3.00
CA LEU A 355 -12.09 1.24 -2.08
C LEU A 355 -11.66 1.72 -0.69
N LEU A 356 -10.66 2.61 -0.60
CA LEU A 356 -10.20 3.14 0.69
C LEU A 356 -11.28 3.97 1.38
N LEU A 357 -12.01 4.85 0.66
CA LEU A 357 -13.09 5.65 1.24
C LEU A 357 -14.23 4.81 1.81
N PHE A 358 -14.59 3.71 1.14
CA PHE A 358 -15.69 2.83 1.56
C PHE A 358 -15.23 1.61 2.37
N SER A 359 -13.94 1.47 2.68
CA SER A 359 -13.46 0.36 3.50
C SER A 359 -13.76 0.60 4.98
N PRO A 360 -14.22 -0.42 5.73
CA PRO A 360 -14.31 -0.35 7.19
C PRO A 360 -12.96 -0.29 7.90
N VAL A 361 -11.89 -0.70 7.20
CA VAL A 361 -10.53 -0.78 7.73
C VAL A 361 -9.56 -0.13 6.74
N VAL A 362 -8.85 0.90 7.20
CA VAL A 362 -7.84 1.61 6.43
C VAL A 362 -6.61 1.88 7.29
N HIS A 363 -5.68 0.91 7.28
CA HIS A 363 -4.37 1.13 7.87
C HIS A 363 -3.46 1.91 6.91
N PRO A 364 -2.40 2.59 7.39
CA PRO A 364 -1.47 3.34 6.53
C PRO A 364 -0.87 2.51 5.40
N TRP A 365 -0.51 1.26 5.68
CA TRP A 365 0.01 0.36 4.66
C TRP A 365 -1.02 0.04 3.56
N TYR A 366 -2.33 0.22 3.76
CA TYR A 366 -3.32 0.07 2.69
C TYR A 366 -3.28 1.26 1.72
N VAL A 367 -2.95 2.46 2.20
CA VAL A 367 -2.80 3.68 1.38
C VAL A 367 -1.58 3.57 0.45
N THR A 368 -0.62 2.69 0.73
CA THR A 368 0.52 2.43 -0.17
C THR A 368 0.11 1.87 -1.54
N TRP A 369 -1.02 1.16 -1.61
CA TRP A 369 -1.61 0.69 -2.86
C TRP A 369 -2.13 1.83 -3.73
N LEU A 370 -2.46 2.99 -3.13
CA LEU A 370 -2.71 4.24 -3.85
C LEU A 370 -1.39 4.95 -4.18
N ALA A 371 -0.44 4.96 -3.23
CA ALA A 371 0.86 5.63 -3.38
C ALA A 371 1.65 5.10 -4.60
N VAL A 372 1.63 3.79 -4.85
CA VAL A 372 2.31 3.18 -6.00
C VAL A 372 1.75 3.64 -7.36
N LEU A 373 0.52 4.17 -7.38
CA LEU A 373 -0.14 4.67 -8.59
C LEU A 373 0.19 6.14 -8.87
N LEU A 374 0.66 6.88 -7.87
CA LEU A 374 0.96 8.32 -7.99
C LEU A 374 1.96 8.67 -9.10
N PRO A 375 3.01 7.87 -9.37
CA PRO A 375 3.95 8.17 -10.45
C PRO A 375 3.30 8.37 -11.82
N PHE A 376 2.19 7.67 -12.11
CA PHE A 376 1.47 7.83 -13.38
C PHE A 376 0.14 8.59 -13.25
N ALA A 377 -0.55 8.50 -12.10
CA ALA A 377 -1.82 9.17 -11.88
C ALA A 377 -1.65 10.67 -11.59
N ARG A 378 -0.63 11.04 -10.80
CA ARG A 378 -0.25 12.43 -10.45
C ARG A 378 -1.42 13.27 -9.91
N ARG A 379 -2.34 12.63 -9.18
CA ARG A 379 -3.51 13.28 -8.56
C ARG A 379 -3.16 13.77 -7.16
N TRP A 380 -3.55 15.01 -6.87
CA TRP A 380 -3.29 15.65 -5.58
C TRP A 380 -4.07 15.01 -4.46
N SER A 381 -5.29 14.52 -4.71
CA SER A 381 -6.04 13.77 -3.68
C SER A 381 -5.25 12.56 -3.17
N GLY A 382 -4.54 11.85 -4.04
CA GLY A 382 -3.70 10.71 -3.65
C GLY A 382 -2.35 11.08 -3.04
N ILE A 383 -1.73 12.18 -3.50
CA ILE A 383 -0.49 12.72 -2.90
C ILE A 383 -0.78 13.19 -1.46
N VAL A 384 -1.87 13.94 -1.27
CA VAL A 384 -2.31 14.40 0.06
C VAL A 384 -2.69 13.23 0.94
N TYR A 385 -3.41 12.24 0.42
CA TYR A 385 -3.79 11.08 1.23
C TYR A 385 -2.59 10.26 1.70
N SER A 386 -1.60 10.02 0.83
CA SER A 386 -0.36 9.34 1.21
C SER A 386 0.40 10.05 2.33
N ALA A 387 0.33 11.38 2.40
CA ALA A 387 0.93 12.17 3.48
C ALA A 387 0.04 12.19 4.73
N ALA A 388 -1.27 12.36 4.56
CA ALA A 388 -2.23 12.47 5.64
C ALA A 388 -2.43 11.17 6.42
N ALA A 389 -2.15 10.01 5.79
CA ALA A 389 -2.07 8.71 6.47
C ALA A 389 -1.06 8.68 7.63
N SER A 390 -0.12 9.64 7.69
CA SER A 390 0.77 9.79 8.85
C SER A 390 0.05 10.21 10.14
N LEU A 391 -1.14 10.83 10.03
CA LEU A 391 -1.90 11.29 11.18
C LEU A 391 -2.44 10.12 12.03
N THR A 392 -2.59 8.92 11.46
CA THR A 392 -2.96 7.72 12.22
C THR A 392 -1.88 7.33 13.24
N ALA A 393 -0.66 7.86 13.13
CA ALA A 393 0.38 7.71 14.15
C ALA A 393 -0.08 8.25 15.51
N TYR A 394 -1.06 9.15 15.54
CA TYR A 394 -1.73 9.55 16.78
C TYR A 394 -2.33 8.36 17.53
N THR A 395 -3.08 7.48 16.85
CA THR A 395 -3.66 6.29 17.50
C THR A 395 -2.58 5.34 18.00
N ILE A 396 -1.48 5.19 17.25
CA ILE A 396 -0.34 4.37 17.68
C ILE A 396 0.28 4.95 18.97
N VAL A 397 0.47 6.26 19.04
CA VAL A 397 0.97 6.95 20.23
C VAL A 397 0.03 6.75 21.42
N GLN A 398 -1.27 6.94 21.24
CA GLN A 398 -2.27 6.72 22.29
C GLN A 398 -2.24 5.28 22.82
N PHE A 399 -2.23 4.32 21.91
CA PHE A 399 -2.16 2.90 22.27
C PHE A 399 -0.88 2.57 23.05
N LYS A 400 0.29 3.06 22.62
CA LYS A 400 1.57 2.78 23.29
C LYS A 400 1.72 3.49 24.64
N LEU A 401 1.08 4.65 24.83
CA LEU A 401 1.15 5.40 26.09
C LEU A 401 0.09 4.99 27.11
N HIS A 402 -1.10 4.63 26.65
CA HIS A 402 -2.29 4.44 27.50
C HIS A 402 -2.93 3.05 27.39
N GLY A 403 -2.49 2.22 26.44
CA GLY A 403 -3.05 0.87 26.20
C GLY A 403 -4.41 0.88 25.50
N THR A 404 -4.92 2.05 25.11
CA THR A 404 -6.25 2.20 24.48
C THR A 404 -6.11 2.40 22.97
N TRP A 405 -6.78 1.54 22.20
CA TRP A 405 -6.90 1.71 20.75
C TRP A 405 -8.13 2.56 20.44
N GLU A 406 -7.96 3.88 20.40
CA GLU A 406 -9.05 4.82 20.16
C GLU A 406 -8.80 5.65 18.89
N GLN A 407 -9.87 5.81 18.11
CA GLN A 407 -9.87 6.64 16.91
C GLN A 407 -10.28 8.07 17.27
N SER A 408 -9.56 9.05 16.75
CA SER A 408 -9.90 10.46 16.92
C SER A 408 -10.71 10.95 15.72
N ALA A 409 -11.93 11.42 15.96
CA ALA A 409 -12.76 12.05 14.93
C ALA A 409 -12.07 13.25 14.27
N LEU A 410 -11.23 13.98 15.02
CA LEU A 410 -10.44 15.09 14.48
C LEU A 410 -9.35 14.57 13.52
N VAL A 411 -8.63 13.50 13.89
CA VAL A 411 -7.63 12.88 13.01
C VAL A 411 -8.29 12.39 11.72
N LEU A 412 -9.42 11.69 11.85
CA LEU A 412 -10.20 11.20 10.71
C LEU A 412 -10.65 12.35 9.80
N ALA A 413 -11.14 13.46 10.36
CA ALA A 413 -11.55 14.63 9.58
C ALA A 413 -10.36 15.31 8.88
N LEU A 414 -9.23 15.51 9.57
CA LEU A 414 -8.02 16.11 9.01
C LEU A 414 -7.40 15.24 7.91
N GLU A 415 -7.51 13.92 8.03
CA GLU A 415 -7.03 12.98 7.02
C GLU A 415 -7.91 12.98 5.76
N TYR A 416 -9.23 12.89 5.92
CA TYR A 416 -10.14 12.64 4.79
C TYR A 416 -10.74 13.89 4.15
N LEU A 417 -11.00 14.98 4.89
CA LEU A 417 -11.64 16.16 4.30
C LEU A 417 -10.83 16.77 3.14
N PRO A 418 -9.51 17.01 3.27
CA PRO A 418 -8.72 17.54 2.16
C PRO A 418 -8.72 16.60 0.96
N VAL A 419 -8.64 15.28 1.21
CA VAL A 419 -8.63 14.24 0.17
C VAL A 419 -9.95 14.23 -0.59
N ILE A 420 -11.09 14.26 0.10
CA ILE A 420 -12.42 14.26 -0.50
C ILE A 420 -12.64 15.54 -1.31
N ILE A 421 -12.26 16.71 -0.78
CA ILE A 421 -12.37 17.98 -1.50
C ILE A 421 -11.57 17.94 -2.80
N LEU A 422 -10.30 17.53 -2.74
CA LEU A 422 -9.45 17.40 -3.93
C LEU A 422 -9.99 16.39 -4.93
N LEU A 423 -10.49 15.24 -4.45
CA LEU A 423 -11.07 14.21 -5.32
C LEU A 423 -12.30 14.73 -6.06
N ILE A 424 -13.18 15.49 -5.39
CA ILE A 424 -14.35 16.10 -6.03
C ILE A 424 -13.92 17.10 -7.11
N LEU A 425 -12.90 17.93 -6.84
CA LEU A 425 -12.38 18.88 -7.83
C LEU A 425 -11.80 18.16 -9.05
N GLU A 426 -10.97 17.13 -8.83
CA GLU A 426 -10.36 16.32 -9.90
C GLU A 426 -11.39 15.62 -10.78
N LEU A 427 -12.50 15.14 -10.18
CA LEU A 427 -13.60 14.51 -10.92
C LEU A 427 -14.41 15.51 -11.76
N ARG A 428 -14.54 16.76 -11.30
CA ARG A 428 -15.20 17.84 -12.06
C ARG A 428 -14.38 18.25 -13.27
N ASP A 429 -13.10 18.55 -13.07
CA ASP A 429 -12.18 18.95 -14.16
C ASP A 429 -12.08 17.88 -15.25
N ALA A 430 -12.14 16.60 -14.85
CA ALA A 430 -12.11 15.46 -15.77
C ALA A 430 -13.39 15.31 -16.60
N ASN A 431 -14.51 15.94 -16.22
CA ASN A 431 -15.74 15.93 -16.99
C ASN A 431 -15.79 17.12 -17.97
N ASP A 432 -15.33 18.30 -17.56
CA ASP A 432 -15.33 19.51 -18.40
C ASP A 432 -14.38 19.38 -19.61
N SER A 433 -13.22 18.75 -19.40
CA SER A 433 -12.26 18.41 -20.46
C SER A 433 -12.81 17.39 -21.48
N SER A 434 -13.79 16.58 -21.09
CA SER A 434 -14.42 15.60 -21.99
C SER A 434 -15.59 16.17 -22.82
N GLN A 435 -16.24 17.24 -22.32
CA GLN A 435 -17.33 17.93 -23.04
C GLN A 435 -16.78 18.88 -24.11
N THR A 436 -15.67 19.56 -23.82
CA THR A 436 -15.00 20.48 -24.75
C THR A 436 -14.30 19.79 -25.93
N ALA A 437 -13.91 18.52 -25.79
CA ALA A 437 -13.33 17.72 -26.88
C ALA A 437 -14.39 17.00 -27.76
N GLY A 438 -15.66 17.08 -27.39
CA GLY A 438 -16.78 16.46 -28.11
C GLY A 438 -17.73 17.45 -28.81
N ALA A 439 -17.45 18.75 -28.70
CA ALA A 439 -18.04 19.83 -29.49
C ALA A 439 -17.05 20.26 -30.56
#